data_AF-A0A3D4DSR8-F1
#
_entry.id   AF-A0A3D4DSR8-F1
#
_cell.length_a   1.000
_cell.length_b   1.000
_cell.length_c   1.000
_cell.angle_alpha   90.00
_cell.angle_beta   90.00
_cell.angle_gamma   90.00
#
_symmetry.space_group_name_H-M   'P 1'
#
loop_
_entity.id
_entity.type
_entity.pdbx_description
1 polymer ?
#
loop_
_entity_poly.entity_id
_entity_poly.type
_entity_poly.pdbx_seq_one_letter_code
_entity_poly.pdbx_strand_id
1 'polypeptide(L)' 'DYRMGGASLSATALDCVRRMVKGETVTQETSGMSKGEWREFEGVLRG' A
#
# COMPACT_ATOMS: atom_id res chain seq x y z
N ASP A 1 -19.22 -13.68 -0.77
CA ASP A 1 -18.75 -12.99 -1.98
C ASP A 1 -17.35 -12.40 -1.75
N TYR A 2 -16.37 -13.25 -1.44
CA TYR A 2 -15.21 -12.81 -0.63
C TYR A 2 -13.95 -12.43 -1.44
N ARG A 3 -14.05 -12.41 -2.78
CA ARG A 3 -12.97 -11.95 -3.68
C ARG A 3 -13.39 -10.86 -4.65
N MET A 4 -14.69 -10.58 -4.77
CA MET A 4 -15.19 -9.48 -5.60
C MET A 4 -14.84 -8.16 -4.88
N GLY A 5 -13.80 -7.47 -5.36
CA GLY A 5 -13.34 -6.18 -4.84
C GLY A 5 -12.11 -6.20 -3.93
N GLY A 6 -11.45 -7.35 -3.75
CA GLY A 6 -10.21 -7.45 -2.96
C GLY A 6 -8.93 -7.24 -3.80
N ALA A 7 -7.89 -6.68 -3.20
CA ALA A 7 -6.55 -6.57 -3.79
C ALA A 7 -5.52 -7.33 -2.93
N SER A 8 -4.54 -7.95 -3.59
CA SER A 8 -3.39 -8.57 -2.92
C SER A 8 -2.29 -7.54 -2.73
N LEU A 9 -1.73 -7.46 -1.53
CA LEU A 9 -0.61 -6.59 -1.20
C LEU A 9 0.65 -7.40 -0.93
N SER A 10 1.81 -6.86 -1.32
CA SER A 10 3.10 -7.39 -0.89
C SER A 10 3.30 -7.20 0.62
N ALA A 11 4.26 -7.91 1.21
CA ALA A 11 4.60 -7.74 2.63
C ALA A 11 4.99 -6.29 2.96
N THR A 12 5.76 -5.64 2.07
CA THR A 12 6.19 -4.24 2.19
C THR A 12 4.99 -3.28 2.13
N ALA A 13 4.06 -3.49 1.19
CA ALA A 13 2.85 -2.68 1.09
C ALA A 13 1.94 -2.85 2.33
N LEU A 14 1.82 -4.07 2.85
CA LEU A 14 1.05 -4.32 4.08
C LEU A 14 1.65 -3.63 5.31
N ASP A 15 2.98 -3.56 5.42
CA ASP A 15 3.65 -2.80 6.47
C ASP A 15 3.34 -1.29 6.37
N CYS A 16 3.40 -0.75 5.15
CA CYS A 16 3.01 0.65 4.89
C CYS A 16 1.57 0.93 5.33
N VAL A 17 0.61 0.04 5.02
CA VAL A 17 -0.78 0.17 5.47
C VAL A 17 -0.88 0.17 7.00
N ARG A 18 -0.17 -0.72 7.68
CA ARG A 18 -0.17 -0.78 9.16
C ARG A 18 0.35 0.51 9.78
N ARG A 19 1.40 1.10 9.20
CA ARG A 19 1.97 2.39 9.63
C ARG A 19 0.98 3.54 9.37
N MET A 20 0.38 3.59 8.18
CA MET A 20 -0.65 4.58 7.84
C MET A 20 -1.86 4.53 8.79
N VAL A 21 -2.34 3.33 9.13
CA VAL A 21 -3.43 3.14 10.10
C VAL A 21 -3.07 3.64 11.50
N LYS A 22 -1.80 3.58 11.88
CA LYS A 22 -1.29 4.18 13.14
C LYS A 22 -1.14 5.71 13.07
N GLY A 23 -1.46 6.33 11.94
CA GLY A 23 -1.36 7.77 11.71
C GLY A 23 0.01 8.21 11.17
N GLU A 24 0.91 7.29 10.84
CA GLU A 24 2.18 7.67 10.21
C GLU A 24 1.96 8.14 8.77
N THR A 25 2.56 9.27 8.41
CA THR A 25 2.67 9.66 7.00
C THR A 25 3.74 8.82 6.34
N VAL A 26 3.32 7.89 5.49
CA VAL A 26 4.22 7.09 4.65
C VAL A 26 4.31 7.73 3.27
N THR A 27 5.53 7.92 2.79
CA THR A 27 5.85 8.47 1.46
C THR A 27 6.52 7.42 0.59
N GLN A 28 6.69 7.69 -0.71
CA GLN A 28 7.41 6.78 -1.61
C GLN A 28 8.81 6.45 -1.10
N GLU A 29 9.54 7.46 -0.63
CA GLU A 29 10.92 7.36 -0.14
C GLU A 29 11.03 6.53 1.15
N THR A 30 9.97 6.51 1.96
CA THR A 30 9.94 5.84 3.28
C THR A 30 9.16 4.52 3.27
N SER A 31 8.63 4.14 2.11
CA SER A 31 7.82 2.94 1.93
C SER A 31 8.65 1.65 1.76
N GLY A 32 9.91 1.79 1.35
CA GLY A 32 10.73 0.64 0.92
C GLY A 32 10.32 0.03 -0.43
N MET A 33 9.36 0.62 -1.13
CA MET A 33 8.92 0.20 -2.47
C MET A 33 9.66 0.98 -3.55
N SER A 34 9.90 0.34 -4.70
CA SER A 34 10.33 1.06 -5.90
C SER A 34 9.26 2.06 -6.36
N LYS A 35 9.63 3.01 -7.23
CA LYS A 35 8.68 4.01 -7.76
C LYS A 35 7.50 3.37 -8.50
N GLY A 36 7.70 2.20 -9.12
CA GLY A 36 6.65 1.46 -9.82
C GLY A 36 5.67 0.82 -8.85
N GLU A 37 6.18 0.04 -7.90
CA GLU A 37 5.39 -0.60 -6.85
C GLU A 37 4.61 0.42 -6.02
N TRP A 38 5.21 1.57 -5.72
CA TRP A 38 4.52 2.66 -5.01
C TRP A 38 3.31 3.18 -5.80
N ARG A 39 3.44 3.34 -7.12
CA ARG A 39 2.34 3.79 -7.98
C ARG A 39 1.20 2.77 -8.00
N GLU A 40 1.52 1.49 -8.08
CA GLU A 40 0.52 0.41 -8.03
C GLU A 40 -0.18 0.37 -6.67
N PHE A 41 0.58 0.49 -5.58
CA PHE A 41 0.06 0.58 -4.22
C PHE A 41 -0.90 1.77 -4.03
N GLU A 42 -0.52 2.97 -4.47
CA GLU A 42 -1.42 4.13 -4.41
C GLU A 42 -2.65 3.95 -5.30
N GLY A 43 -2.51 3.30 -6.45
CA GLY A 43 -3.63 2.96 -7.33
C GLY A 43 -4.65 2.04 -6.65
N VAL A 44 -4.20 1.11 -5.80
CA VAL A 44 -5.08 0.25 -5.00
C VAL A 44 -5.77 1.03 -3.88
N LEU A 45 -5.08 1.95 -3.21
CA LEU A 45 -5.63 2.68 -2.05
C LEU A 45 -6.54 3.85 -2.40
N ARG A 46 -6.31 4.49 -3.56
CA ARG A 46 -6.99 5.72 -3.97
C ARG A 46 -7.95 5.52 -5.15
N GLY A 47 -8.01 4.30 -5.70
CA GLY A 47 -8.90 3.91 -6.79
C GLY A 47 -10.36 3.70 -6.37
#